data_AF-A0A0B1RY27-F1
#
_entry.id   AF-A0A0B1RY27-F1
#
_cell.length_a   1.000
_cell.length_b   1.000
_cell.length_c   1.000
_cell.angle_alpha   90.00
_cell.angle_beta   90.00
_cell.angle_gamma   90.00
#
_symmetry.space_group_name_H-M   'P 1'
#
loop_
_entity.id
_entity.type
_entity.pdbx_description
1 polymer ?
#
loop_
_entity_poly.entity_id
_entity_poly.type
_entity_poly.pdbx_seq_one_letter_code
_entity_poly.pdbx_strand_id
1 'polypeptide(L)'
;MGDYAINAGMMRYVRIMSENGNDVYFYCFEYFNPDGFGFLRFMMPFKGATHCSEVRYVLGKGVFAKFRPNASDLDMIDMMTTYFSNFAKYGNPNGDPTAPDYQEKWEKYNTDQPFKHLRINLPEAEMADDYQRKRTEFWEKVLAKNRAKARL
;
A
#
# COMPACT_ATOMS: atom_id res chain seq x y z
N MET A 1 0.22 -6.24 -16.16
CA MET A 1 1.60 -5.93 -15.72
C MET A 1 1.70 -5.79 -14.21
N GLY A 2 0.92 -4.90 -13.57
CA GLY A 2 0.97 -4.70 -12.11
C GLY A 2 0.73 -5.96 -11.27
N ASP A 3 -0.28 -6.78 -11.61
CA ASP A 3 -0.54 -8.00 -10.83
C ASP A 3 0.60 -9.02 -10.93
N TYR A 4 1.13 -9.22 -12.14
CA TYR A 4 2.26 -10.12 -12.40
C TYR A 4 3.54 -9.66 -11.70
N ALA A 5 3.86 -8.37 -11.78
CA ALA A 5 5.13 -7.83 -11.32
C ALA A 5 5.14 -7.53 -9.81
N ILE A 6 3.99 -7.20 -9.21
CA ILE A 6 3.91 -6.69 -7.84
C ILE A 6 2.83 -7.43 -7.04
N ASN A 7 1.55 -7.28 -7.42
CA ASN A 7 0.45 -7.60 -6.50
C ASN A 7 0.39 -9.09 -6.13
N ALA A 8 0.59 -10.01 -7.08
CA ALA A 8 0.55 -11.44 -6.81
C ALA A 8 1.71 -11.88 -5.89
N GLY A 9 2.92 -11.38 -6.14
CA GLY A 9 4.07 -11.66 -5.28
C GLY A 9 3.89 -11.09 -3.87
N MET A 10 3.41 -9.85 -3.78
CA MET A 10 3.17 -9.16 -2.53
C MET A 10 2.10 -9.88 -1.67
N MET A 11 0.96 -10.28 -2.25
CA MET A 11 -0.08 -11.00 -1.50
C MET A 11 0.43 -12.30 -0.88
N ARG A 12 1.29 -13.02 -1.61
CA ARG A 12 1.92 -14.24 -1.10
C ARG A 12 2.91 -13.93 0.02
N TYR A 13 3.69 -12.87 -0.14
CA TYR A 13 4.67 -12.44 0.86
C TYR A 13 3.99 -12.04 2.18
N VAL A 14 2.98 -11.17 2.12
CA VAL A 14 2.21 -10.74 3.31
C VAL A 14 1.61 -11.94 4.04
N ARG A 15 1.00 -12.87 3.30
CA ARG A 15 0.47 -14.12 3.86
C ARG A 15 1.56 -14.94 4.56
N ILE A 16 2.65 -15.25 3.87
CA ILE A 16 3.74 -16.08 4.42
C ILE A 16 4.37 -15.43 5.66
N MET A 17 4.59 -14.11 5.63
CA MET A 17 5.15 -13.40 6.79
C MET A 17 4.20 -13.45 7.99
N SER A 18 2.89 -13.32 7.77
CA SER A 18 1.88 -13.46 8.82
C SER A 18 1.80 -14.89 9.36
N GLU A 19 1.80 -15.92 8.49
CA GLU A 19 1.82 -17.34 8.90
C GLU A 19 3.08 -17.70 9.71
N ASN A 20 4.20 -17.02 9.46
CA ASN A 20 5.44 -17.17 10.23
C ASN A 20 5.43 -16.39 11.57
N GLY A 21 4.30 -15.80 11.97
CA GLY A 21 4.13 -15.13 13.26
C GLY A 21 4.58 -13.66 13.29
N ASN A 22 4.86 -13.03 12.15
CA ASN A 22 5.20 -11.61 12.11
C ASN A 22 3.95 -10.72 12.23
N ASP A 23 4.14 -9.55 12.83
CA ASP A 23 3.17 -8.46 12.75
C ASP A 23 3.23 -7.82 11.36
N VAL A 24 2.17 -8.00 10.57
CA VAL A 24 2.11 -7.52 9.18
C VAL A 24 0.98 -6.51 9.06
N TYR A 25 1.29 -5.34 8.51
CA TYR A 25 0.32 -4.29 8.19
C TYR A 25 0.33 -4.06 6.68
N PHE A 26 -0.85 -4.16 6.06
CA PHE A 26 -0.97 -4.21 4.62
C PHE A 26 -1.79 -3.02 4.09
N TYR A 27 -1.31 -2.34 3.05
CA TYR A 27 -1.96 -1.16 2.47
C TYR A 27 -2.01 -1.16 0.93
N CYS A 28 -2.92 -0.35 0.39
CA CYS A 28 -3.00 0.06 -1.00
C CYS A 28 -2.95 1.59 -1.05
N PHE A 29 -1.95 2.16 -1.73
CA PHE A 29 -1.85 3.61 -1.89
C PHE A 29 -2.63 4.06 -3.13
N GLU A 30 -3.61 4.95 -2.94
CA GLU A 30 -4.54 5.36 -3.99
C GLU A 30 -4.54 6.88 -4.24
N TYR A 31 -3.89 7.66 -3.37
CA TYR A 31 -3.80 9.11 -3.55
C TYR A 31 -3.10 9.51 -4.85
N PHE A 32 -3.72 10.43 -5.58
CA PHE A 32 -3.19 10.96 -6.83
C PHE A 32 -3.35 12.47 -6.91
N ASN A 33 -2.23 13.16 -7.03
CA ASN A 33 -2.19 14.58 -7.38
C ASN A 33 -2.06 14.74 -8.90
N PRO A 34 -3.06 15.30 -9.61
CA PRO A 34 -3.01 15.55 -11.06
C PRO A 34 -1.84 16.41 -11.53
N ASP A 35 -1.32 17.26 -10.64
CA ASP A 35 -0.21 18.17 -10.92
C ASP A 35 1.14 17.59 -10.48
N GLY A 36 1.13 16.46 -9.77
CA GLY A 36 2.31 15.86 -9.12
C GLY A 36 3.39 15.35 -10.07
N PHE A 37 3.08 15.18 -11.36
CA PHE A 37 4.00 14.71 -12.40
C PHE A 37 4.62 15.84 -13.23
N GLY A 38 4.28 17.11 -12.98
CA GLY A 38 4.78 18.23 -13.79
C GLY A 38 4.44 18.02 -15.28
N PHE A 39 5.40 18.26 -16.19
CA PHE A 39 5.17 18.09 -17.63
C PHE A 39 4.85 16.64 -18.04
N LEU A 40 5.37 15.64 -17.32
CA LEU A 40 5.11 14.23 -17.59
C LEU A 40 3.61 13.89 -17.54
N ARG A 41 2.80 14.66 -16.79
CA ARG A 41 1.35 14.44 -16.70
C ARG A 41 0.65 14.46 -18.06
N PHE A 42 1.17 15.22 -19.03
CA PHE A 42 0.58 15.35 -20.37
C PHE A 42 0.91 14.15 -21.27
N MET A 43 1.93 13.36 -20.92
CA MET A 43 2.33 12.17 -21.67
C MET A 43 1.74 10.88 -21.07
N MET A 44 1.12 10.97 -19.89
CA MET A 44 0.53 9.81 -19.22
C MET A 44 -0.83 9.46 -19.83
N PRO A 45 -1.08 8.19 -20.18
CA PRO A 45 -2.35 7.77 -20.78
C PRO A 45 -3.50 7.63 -19.77
N PHE A 46 -3.26 7.94 -18.49
CA PHE A 46 -4.25 7.83 -17.42
C PHE A 46 -3.98 8.86 -16.31
N LYS A 47 -5.00 9.06 -15.47
CA LYS A 47 -4.91 9.86 -14.24
C LYS A 47 -5.13 8.93 -13.05
N GLY A 48 -4.10 8.74 -12.23
CA GLY A 48 -4.17 7.87 -11.07
C GLY A 48 -2.80 7.60 -10.47
N ALA A 49 -2.79 7.04 -9.27
CA ALA A 49 -1.58 6.58 -8.61
C ALA A 49 -0.85 5.57 -9.50
N THR A 50 0.47 5.70 -9.57
CA THR A 50 1.33 4.80 -10.35
C THR A 50 2.50 4.34 -9.50
N HIS A 51 3.32 3.44 -10.03
CA HIS A 51 4.48 2.91 -9.35
C HIS A 51 5.40 4.04 -8.83
N CYS A 52 5.84 3.93 -7.57
CA CYS A 52 6.67 4.91 -6.86
C CYS A 52 6.05 6.31 -6.66
N SER A 53 4.75 6.50 -6.93
CA SER A 53 4.09 7.79 -6.70
C SER A 53 3.97 8.14 -5.22
N GLU A 54 3.96 7.13 -4.35
CA GLU A 54 3.82 7.22 -2.89
C GLU A 54 5.12 7.69 -2.20
N VAL A 55 6.28 7.39 -2.77
CA VAL A 55 7.60 7.57 -2.14
C VAL A 55 7.85 9.02 -1.70
N ARG A 56 7.32 9.99 -2.45
CA ARG A 56 7.47 11.41 -2.15
C ARG A 56 6.78 11.84 -0.86
N TYR A 57 5.72 11.16 -0.45
CA TYR A 57 4.97 11.48 0.77
C TYR A 57 5.62 10.85 2.01
N VAL A 58 6.58 9.94 1.82
CA VAL A 58 7.43 9.40 2.91
C VAL A 58 8.75 10.16 3.00
N LEU A 59 9.40 10.43 1.86
CA LEU A 59 10.77 10.97 1.81
C LEU A 59 10.84 12.48 1.53
N GLY A 60 9.71 13.15 1.27
CA GLY A 60 9.68 14.57 0.90
C GLY A 60 10.36 14.91 -0.43
N LYS A 61 10.64 13.91 -1.29
CA LYS A 61 11.33 14.09 -2.57
C LYS A 61 10.63 13.36 -3.70
N GLY A 62 10.49 14.03 -4.84
CA GLY A 62 9.85 13.48 -6.03
C GLY A 62 10.80 12.59 -6.84
N VAL A 63 10.31 11.41 -7.22
CA VAL A 63 11.03 10.47 -8.10
C VAL A 63 10.99 10.92 -9.57
N PHE A 64 9.83 11.41 -10.03
CA PHE A 64 9.57 11.72 -11.43
C PHE A 64 9.81 13.19 -11.82
N ALA A 65 9.64 14.10 -10.86
CA ALA A 65 9.76 15.54 -11.05
C ALA A 65 10.10 16.19 -9.70
N LYS A 66 10.55 17.45 -9.72
CA LYS A 66 10.74 18.22 -8.49
C LYS A 66 9.41 18.27 -7.73
N PHE A 67 9.43 17.79 -6.49
CA PHE A 67 8.24 17.79 -5.65
C PHE A 67 8.01 19.20 -5.09
N ARG A 68 6.80 19.72 -5.31
CA ARG A 68 6.31 21.01 -4.82
C ARG A 68 4.91 20.73 -4.26
N PRO A 69 4.80 20.36 -2.97
CA PRO A 69 3.53 19.93 -2.40
C PRO A 69 2.52 21.08 -2.38
N ASN A 70 1.27 20.78 -2.72
CA ASN A 70 0.11 21.62 -2.40
C ASN A 70 -0.44 21.25 -1.01
N ALA A 71 -1.55 21.89 -0.58
CA ALA A 71 -2.13 21.64 0.75
C ALA A 71 -2.49 20.15 0.96
N SER A 72 -3.13 19.52 -0.01
CA SER A 72 -3.47 18.09 0.06
C SER A 72 -2.22 17.19 0.06
N ASP A 73 -1.16 17.55 -0.67
CA ASP A 73 0.09 16.80 -0.60
C ASP A 73 0.73 16.89 0.79
N LEU A 74 0.59 18.03 1.49
CA LEU A 74 1.05 18.20 2.87
C LEU A 74 0.26 17.30 3.82
N ASP A 75 -1.07 17.25 3.69
CA ASP A 75 -1.91 16.34 4.48
C ASP A 75 -1.51 14.86 4.27
N MET A 76 -1.19 14.50 3.02
CA MET A 76 -0.71 13.15 2.68
C MET A 76 0.71 12.88 3.21
N ILE A 77 1.59 13.88 3.24
CA ILE A 77 2.92 13.77 3.89
C ILE A 77 2.72 13.49 5.38
N ASP A 78 1.86 14.26 6.06
CA ASP A 78 1.63 14.10 7.48
C ASP A 78 1.06 12.71 7.79
N MET A 79 0.08 12.23 7.00
CA MET A 79 -0.47 10.88 7.14
C MET A 79 0.59 9.78 6.92
N MET A 80 1.34 9.83 5.82
CA MET A 80 2.31 8.79 5.46
C MET A 80 3.50 8.78 6.42
N THR A 81 4.05 9.95 6.78
CA THR A 81 5.15 10.04 7.73
C THR A 81 4.75 9.63 9.14
N THR A 82 3.52 9.90 9.56
CA THR A 82 2.97 9.42 10.84
C THR A 82 2.95 7.89 10.87
N TYR A 83 2.32 7.24 9.88
CA TYR A 83 2.27 5.77 9.85
C TYR A 83 3.66 5.12 9.80
N PHE A 84 4.55 5.61 8.94
CA PHE A 84 5.89 5.05 8.78
C PHE A 84 6.76 5.28 10.03
N SER A 85 6.70 6.47 10.63
CA SER A 85 7.49 6.77 11.82
C SER A 85 6.96 6.04 13.06
N ASN A 86 5.65 5.86 13.18
CA ASN A 86 5.05 5.05 14.23
C ASN A 86 5.46 3.59 14.11
N PHE A 87 5.35 3.01 12.91
CA PHE A 87 5.79 1.63 12.69
C PHE A 87 7.27 1.44 13.02
N ALA A 88 8.13 2.40 12.63
CA ALA A 88 9.56 2.36 12.94
C ALA A 88 9.87 2.44 14.45
N LYS A 89 9.06 3.19 15.22
CA LYS A 89 9.26 3.38 16.67
C LYS A 89 8.64 2.26 17.51
N TYR A 90 7.46 1.81 17.14
CA TYR A 90 6.60 0.98 18.00
C TYR A 90 6.31 -0.41 17.41
N GLY A 91 6.68 -0.68 16.16
CA GLY A 91 6.24 -1.89 15.44
C GLY A 91 4.76 -1.89 15.04
N ASN A 92 4.04 -0.80 15.34
CA ASN A 92 2.61 -0.62 15.06
C ASN A 92 2.40 0.76 14.38
N PRO A 93 1.82 0.82 13.17
CA PRO A 93 1.61 2.11 12.48
C PRO A 93 0.63 3.02 13.21
N ASN A 94 -0.20 2.49 14.11
CA ASN A 94 -1.15 3.27 14.93
C ASN A 94 -0.48 4.01 16.09
N GLY A 95 0.83 3.82 16.31
CA GLY A 95 1.58 4.51 17.36
C GLY A 95 1.68 3.72 18.67
N ASP A 96 1.82 4.44 19.77
CA ASP A 96 1.93 3.86 21.12
C ASP A 96 0.54 3.42 21.62
N PRO A 97 0.30 2.13 21.88
CA PRO A 97 -0.98 1.62 22.37
C PRO A 97 -1.34 2.10 23.79
N THR A 98 -0.40 2.72 24.51
CA THR A 98 -0.64 3.29 25.84
C THR A 98 -1.04 4.76 25.80
N ALA A 99 -0.98 5.41 24.64
CA ALA A 99 -1.36 6.80 24.48
C ALA A 99 -2.87 6.99 24.69
N PRO A 100 -3.30 8.09 25.36
CA PRO A 100 -4.71 8.32 25.68
C PRO A 100 -5.59 8.54 24.45
N ASP A 101 -5.01 8.93 23.32
CA ASP A 101 -5.64 9.18 22.04
C ASP A 101 -5.44 8.02 21.03
N TYR A 102 -4.92 6.87 21.48
CA TYR A 102 -4.70 5.71 20.61
C TYR A 102 -6.01 5.24 19.94
N GLN A 103 -5.93 5.02 18.64
CA GLN A 103 -6.99 4.42 17.83
C GLN A 103 -6.39 3.39 16.88
N GLU A 104 -6.91 2.16 16.91
CA GLU A 104 -6.50 1.10 15.98
C GLU A 104 -7.20 1.26 14.63
N LYS A 105 -6.73 2.22 13.83
CA LYS A 105 -7.29 2.52 12.50
C LYS A 105 -6.75 1.58 11.42
N TRP A 106 -5.45 1.29 11.46
CA TRP A 106 -4.80 0.35 10.57
C TRP A 106 -4.70 -1.01 11.25
N GLU A 107 -5.64 -1.89 10.94
CA GLU A 107 -5.67 -3.22 11.52
C GLU A 107 -4.52 -4.12 11.02
N LYS A 108 -4.03 -4.99 11.90
CA LYS A 108 -3.07 -6.04 11.53
C LYS A 108 -3.67 -6.99 10.50
N TYR A 109 -2.86 -7.40 9.53
CA TYR A 109 -3.24 -8.38 8.53
C TYR A 109 -3.61 -9.72 9.16
N ASN A 110 -4.71 -10.31 8.70
CA ASN A 110 -5.21 -11.61 9.13
C ASN A 110 -5.36 -12.53 7.90
N THR A 111 -4.80 -13.74 7.98
CA THR A 111 -4.91 -14.78 6.95
C THR A 111 -6.35 -15.21 6.65
N ASP A 112 -7.27 -15.07 7.60
CA ASP A 112 -8.71 -15.35 7.41
C ASP A 112 -9.39 -14.29 6.53
N GLN A 113 -8.81 -13.10 6.44
CA GLN A 113 -9.29 -11.98 5.63
C GLN A 113 -8.19 -11.51 4.69
N PRO A 114 -7.77 -12.34 3.71
CA PRO A 114 -6.53 -12.15 2.97
C PRO A 114 -6.49 -10.90 2.08
N PHE A 115 -7.65 -10.30 1.80
CA PHE A 115 -7.76 -9.08 1.00
C PHE A 115 -7.96 -7.82 1.85
N LYS A 116 -7.94 -7.97 3.18
CA LYS A 116 -8.08 -6.84 4.10
C LYS A 116 -6.80 -6.01 4.13
N HIS A 117 -6.95 -4.71 3.91
CA HIS A 117 -5.85 -3.76 3.77
C HIS A 117 -6.33 -2.34 4.09
N LEU A 118 -5.39 -1.46 4.40
CA LEU A 118 -5.65 -0.02 4.51
C LEU A 118 -5.58 0.63 3.13
N ARG A 119 -6.66 1.24 2.66
CA ARG A 119 -6.63 2.17 1.53
C ARG A 119 -6.14 3.52 2.01
N ILE A 120 -5.00 3.94 1.50
CA ILE A 120 -4.41 5.25 1.82
C ILE A 120 -4.83 6.23 0.73
N ASN A 121 -5.72 7.13 1.11
CA ASN A 121 -6.19 8.25 0.30
C ASN A 121 -6.59 9.43 1.20
N LEU A 122 -6.96 10.56 0.59
CA LEU A 122 -7.58 11.68 1.28
C LEU A 122 -9.11 11.66 1.12
N PRO A 123 -9.87 12.23 2.08
CA PRO A 123 -9.40 12.94 3.28
C PRO A 123 -8.85 12.03 4.38
N GLU A 124 -9.19 10.75 4.37
CA GLU A 124 -8.78 9.79 5.38
C GLU A 124 -8.47 8.42 4.78
N ALA A 125 -7.57 7.68 5.44
CA ALA A 125 -7.34 6.27 5.13
C ALA A 125 -8.45 5.38 5.71
N GLU A 126 -8.80 4.30 5.01
CA GLU A 126 -9.92 3.44 5.39
C GLU A 126 -9.57 1.95 5.21
N MET A 127 -10.07 1.09 6.10
CA MET A 127 -9.93 -0.35 5.91
C MET A 127 -10.87 -0.83 4.79
N ALA A 128 -10.36 -1.69 3.91
CA ALA A 128 -11.10 -2.32 2.83
C ALA A 128 -10.75 -3.81 2.73
N ASP A 129 -11.61 -4.62 2.10
CA ASP A 129 -11.48 -6.08 2.02
C ASP A 129 -11.45 -6.63 0.58
N ASP A 130 -11.20 -5.75 -0.39
CA ASP A 130 -11.25 -6.03 -1.82
C ASP A 130 -9.94 -5.67 -2.53
N TYR A 131 -8.78 -5.91 -1.89
CA TYR A 131 -7.47 -5.55 -2.47
C TYR A 131 -7.36 -5.96 -3.95
N GLN A 132 -7.14 -4.96 -4.81
CA GLN A 132 -7.07 -5.11 -6.27
C GLN A 132 -8.24 -5.91 -6.86
N ARG A 133 -9.44 -5.74 -6.30
CA ARG A 133 -10.67 -6.44 -6.68
C ARG A 133 -10.48 -7.97 -6.70
N LYS A 134 -9.65 -8.48 -5.79
CA LYS A 134 -9.33 -9.91 -5.64
C LYS A 134 -8.72 -10.55 -6.91
N ARG A 135 -8.15 -9.77 -7.83
CA ARG A 135 -7.56 -10.28 -9.09
C ARG A 135 -6.41 -11.27 -8.86
N THR A 136 -5.76 -11.24 -7.70
CA THR A 136 -4.67 -12.17 -7.36
C THR A 136 -5.13 -13.62 -7.18
N GLU A 137 -6.43 -13.89 -6.98
CA GLU A 137 -6.98 -15.25 -6.97
C GLU A 137 -6.75 -15.98 -8.30
N PHE A 138 -6.85 -15.25 -9.41
CA PHE A 138 -6.56 -15.80 -10.73
C PHE A 138 -5.09 -16.25 -10.83
N TRP A 139 -4.17 -15.44 -10.32
CA TRP A 139 -2.74 -15.74 -10.35
C TRP A 139 -2.37 -16.93 -9.49
N GLU A 140 -2.99 -17.10 -8.32
CA GLU A 140 -2.80 -18.30 -7.49
C GLU A 140 -3.23 -19.58 -8.24
N LYS A 141 -4.37 -19.55 -8.95
CA LYS A 141 -4.82 -20.69 -9.76
C LYS A 141 -3.82 -21.03 -10.88
N VAL A 142 -3.30 -20.01 -11.57
CA VAL A 142 -2.29 -20.18 -12.62
C VAL A 142 -0.99 -20.78 -12.05
N LEU A 143 -0.51 -20.24 -10.93
CA LEU A 143 0.72 -20.72 -10.27
C LEU A 143 0.58 -22.15 -9.76
N ALA A 144 -0.55 -22.51 -9.15
CA ALA A 144 -0.83 -23.87 -8.70
C ALA A 144 -0.81 -24.86 -9.88
N LYS A 145 -1.45 -24.51 -10.99
CA LYS A 145 -1.46 -25.32 -12.22
C LYS A 145 -0.06 -25.51 -12.81
N ASN A 146 0.74 -24.44 -12.86
CA ASN A 146 2.11 -24.50 -13.38
C ASN A 146 3.02 -25.38 -12.51
N ARG A 147 2.89 -25.29 -11.17
CA ARG A 147 3.63 -26.15 -10.24
C ARG A 147 3.23 -27.62 -10.36
N ALA A 148 1.95 -27.92 -10.51
CA ALA A 148 1.48 -29.28 -10.73
C ALA A 148 2.06 -29.87 -12.02
N LYS A 149 2.06 -29.10 -13.11
CA LYS A 149 2.67 -29.52 -14.39
C LYS A 149 4.18 -29.73 -14.31
N ALA A 150 4.90 -28.88 -13.58
CA ALA A 150 6.36 -29.01 -13.45
C ALA A 150 6.79 -30.19 -12.57
N ARG A 151 5.85 -30.83 -11.85
CA ARG A 151 6.08 -32.04 -11.05
C ARG A 151 5.72 -33.33 -11.78
N LEU A 152 5.14 -33.23 -12.98
CA LEU A 152 4.90 -34.33 -13.93
C LEU A 152 6.07 -34.40 -14.91
#